data_AF-A0A7K9P1I3-F1
#
_entry.id   AF-A0A7K9P1I3-F1
#
_cell.length_a   1.000
_cell.length_b   1.000
_cell.length_c   1.000
_cell.angle_alpha   90.00
_cell.angle_beta   90.00
_cell.angle_gamma   90.00
#
_symmetry.space_group_name_H-M   'P 1'
#
loop_
_entity.id
_entity.type
_entity.pdbx_description
1 polymer ?
#
loop_
_entity_poly.entity_id
_entity_poly.type
_entity_poly.pdbx_seq_one_letter_code
_entity_poly.pdbx_strand_id
1 'polypeptide(L)'
;MHSLTQEIRSFSRANLRKQRTRVTTLTGRRIIETWRGACLHMEEEEEAAPGGGFVPDLSADLQVGVVKPWLLLGSQDAAHDLETMRRHKVT
;
A
#
# COMPACT_ATOMS: atom_id res chain seq x y z
N MET A 1 -24.33 -5.04 29.49
CA MET A 1 -23.35 -5.00 28.37
C MET A 1 -24.15 -5.08 27.09
N HIS A 2 -24.00 -4.11 26.19
CA HIS A 2 -24.56 -4.23 24.84
C HIS A 2 -23.69 -5.20 24.04
N SER A 3 -24.31 -5.99 23.17
CA SER A 3 -23.56 -6.84 22.24
C SER A 3 -22.94 -5.95 21.16
N LEU A 4 -21.69 -6.24 20.75
CA LEU A 4 -21.02 -5.57 19.63
C LEU A 4 -21.92 -5.48 18.38
N THR A 5 -22.70 -6.52 18.09
CA THR A 5 -23.64 -6.55 16.97
C THR A 5 -24.73 -5.50 17.10
N GLN A 6 -25.19 -5.22 18.32
CA GLN A 6 -26.23 -4.24 18.58
C GLN A 6 -25.69 -2.82 18.47
N GLU A 7 -24.44 -2.58 18.90
CA GLU A 7 -23.72 -1.32 18.73
C GLU A 7 -23.48 -1.03 17.24
N ILE A 8 -23.04 -2.01 16.44
CA ILE A 8 -22.83 -1.83 15.00
C ILE A 8 -24.15 -1.49 14.28
N ARG A 9 -25.27 -2.13 14.65
CA ARG A 9 -26.57 -1.88 14.02
C ARG A 9 -27.19 -0.54 14.39
N SER A 10 -26.98 -0.06 15.62
CA SER A 10 -27.52 1.22 16.09
C SER A 10 -26.62 2.42 15.74
N PHE A 11 -25.37 2.16 15.34
CA PHE A 11 -24.41 3.21 15.05
C PHE A 11 -24.78 4.02 13.80
N SER A 12 -24.92 5.34 13.97
CA SER A 12 -25.17 6.26 12.87
C SER A 12 -23.89 6.54 12.09
N ARG A 13 -23.92 6.31 10.77
CA ARG A 13 -22.84 6.70 9.84
C ARG A 13 -22.52 8.20 9.87
N ALA A 14 -23.44 9.04 10.36
CA ALA A 14 -23.19 10.47 10.53
C ALA A 14 -22.06 10.75 11.53
N ASN A 15 -21.88 9.87 12.52
CA ASN A 15 -20.86 9.98 13.56
C ASN A 15 -19.48 9.46 13.13
N LEU A 16 -19.37 8.86 11.93
CA LEU A 16 -18.06 8.51 11.38
C LEU A 16 -17.28 9.79 11.07
N ARG A 17 -16.00 9.79 11.48
CA ARG A 17 -15.04 10.78 11.04
C ARG A 17 -15.01 10.78 9.51
N LYS A 18 -15.18 11.95 8.90
CA LYS A 18 -15.13 12.08 7.44
C LYS A 18 -13.71 11.77 6.97
N GLN A 19 -13.59 10.83 6.03
CA GLN A 19 -12.32 10.43 5.46
C GLN A 19 -12.01 11.31 4.25
N ARG A 20 -10.79 11.84 4.26
CA ARG A 20 -10.16 12.52 3.13
C ARG A 20 -8.86 11.78 2.85
N THR A 21 -8.73 11.20 1.66
CA THR A 21 -7.58 10.41 1.26
C THR A 21 -6.82 11.17 0.20
N ARG A 22 -5.51 11.32 0.37
CA ARG A 22 -4.63 11.82 -0.69
C ARG A 22 -4.05 10.64 -1.44
N VAL A 23 -4.39 10.54 -2.72
CA VAL A 23 -3.94 9.49 -3.64
C VAL A 23 -2.82 10.06 -4.50
N THR A 24 -1.68 9.40 -4.55
CA THR A 24 -0.62 9.68 -5.53
C THR A 24 -0.59 8.52 -6.51
N THR A 25 -0.80 8.81 -7.80
CA THR A 25 -0.78 7.79 -8.85
C THR A 25 0.65 7.35 -9.17
N LEU A 26 0.80 6.31 -9.98
CA LEU A 26 2.10 5.87 -10.51
C LEU A 26 2.84 6.99 -11.23
N THR A 27 2.12 7.86 -11.95
CA THR A 27 2.71 9.00 -12.66
C THR A 27 3.07 10.17 -11.74
N GLY A 28 2.77 10.07 -10.44
CA GLY A 28 2.96 11.15 -9.46
C GLY A 28 1.81 12.16 -9.38
N ARG A 29 0.73 11.94 -10.13
CA ARG A 29 -0.47 12.80 -10.08
C ARG A 29 -1.10 12.67 -8.69
N ARG A 30 -1.47 13.80 -8.08
CA ARG A 30 -2.08 13.84 -6.75
C ARG A 30 -3.54 14.21 -6.83
N ILE A 31 -4.37 13.39 -6.20
CA ILE A 31 -5.83 13.53 -6.17
C ILE A 31 -6.26 13.44 -4.71
N ILE A 32 -7.21 14.27 -4.33
CA ILE A 32 -7.86 14.20 -3.03
C ILE A 32 -9.23 13.57 -3.19
N GLU A 33 -9.39 12.39 -2.60
CA GLU A 33 -10.65 11.66 -2.49
C GLU A 33 -11.35 12.02 -1.19
N THR A 34 -12.58 12.53 -1.28
CA THR A 34 -13.41 12.84 -0.11
C THR A 34 -14.73 12.08 -0.18
N TRP A 35 -15.00 11.27 0.83
CA TRP A 35 -16.28 10.57 0.94
C TRP A 35 -17.36 11.50 1.52
N ARG A 36 -18.36 11.83 0.70
CA ARG A 36 -19.58 12.54 1.12
C ARG A 36 -20.75 11.56 1.14
N GLY A 37 -20.90 10.85 2.26
CA GLY A 37 -21.91 9.80 2.40
C GLY A 37 -21.55 8.58 1.55
N ALA A 38 -22.42 8.20 0.62
CA ALA A 38 -22.16 7.12 -0.34
C ALA A 38 -21.50 7.61 -1.65
N CYS A 39 -21.27 8.91 -1.78
CA CYS A 39 -20.67 9.50 -2.98
C CYS A 39 -19.19 9.82 -2.75
N LEU A 40 -18.35 9.42 -3.70
CA LEU A 40 -16.93 9.74 -3.73
C LEU A 40 -16.72 11.01 -4.57
N HIS A 41 -16.13 12.04 -3.97
CA HIS A 41 -15.72 13.25 -4.68
C HIS A 41 -14.21 13.25 -4.88
N MET A 42 -13.75 13.61 -6.08
CA MET A 42 -12.32 13.67 -6.44
C MET A 42 -11.96 15.08 -6.86
N GLU A 43 -10.89 15.62 -6.29
CA GLU A 43 -10.32 16.92 -6.64
C GLU A 43 -8.84 16.74 -6.96
N GLU A 44 -8.36 17.30 -8.06
CA GLU A 44 -6.93 17.31 -8.38
C GLU A 44 -6.21 18.35 -7.51
N GLU A 45 -5.03 18.01 -7.01
CA GLU A 45 -4.25 18.93 -6.16
C GLU A 45 -3.45 19.89 -7.05
N GLU A 46 -3.85 21.17 -7.09
CA GLU A 46 -3.31 22.20 -8.00
C GLU A 46 -1.79 22.43 -7.87
N GLU A 47 -1.20 22.19 -6.70
CA GLU A 47 0.24 22.36 -6.43
C GLU A 47 0.94 21.01 -6.19
N ALA A 48 0.72 20.03 -7.07
CA ALA A 48 1.60 18.88 -7.12
C ALA A 48 2.99 19.34 -7.61
N ALA A 49 3.92 19.61 -6.68
CA ALA A 49 5.31 19.89 -6.99
C ALA A 49 5.84 18.86 -8.01
N PRO A 50 6.61 19.29 -9.05
CA PRO A 50 7.10 18.38 -10.07
C PRO A 50 7.95 17.27 -9.43
N GLY A 51 7.57 16.01 -9.69
CA GLY A 51 8.19 14.83 -9.10
C GLY A 51 7.29 14.07 -8.12
N GLY A 52 7.66 12.83 -7.79
CA GLY A 52 6.92 11.98 -6.85
C GLY A 52 6.07 10.87 -7.48
N GLY A 53 6.28 10.58 -8.76
CA GLY A 53 5.82 9.33 -9.37
C GLY A 53 6.69 8.16 -8.97
N PHE A 54 6.16 6.96 -9.16
CA PHE A 54 6.92 5.73 -9.03
C PHE A 54 7.92 5.64 -10.19
N VAL A 55 9.20 5.50 -9.86
CA VAL A 55 10.25 5.23 -10.84
C VAL A 55 10.51 3.73 -10.80
N PRO A 56 10.11 2.97 -11.85
CA PRO A 56 10.37 1.54 -11.86
C PRO A 56 11.87 1.29 -11.96
N ASP A 57 12.37 0.41 -11.11
CA ASP A 57 13.66 -0.24 -11.34
C ASP A 57 13.45 -1.33 -12.41
N LEU A 58 14.27 -1.28 -13.46
CA LEU A 58 14.21 -2.23 -14.57
C LEU A 58 15.33 -3.27 -14.50
N SER A 59 16.27 -3.10 -13.57
CA SER A 59 17.32 -4.07 -13.29
C SER A 59 16.89 -4.99 -12.15
N ALA A 60 16.88 -6.29 -12.40
CA ALA A 60 16.62 -7.26 -11.34
C ALA A 60 17.82 -7.34 -10.38
N ASP A 61 17.57 -7.18 -9.08
CA ASP A 61 18.59 -7.39 -8.04
C ASP A 61 18.41 -8.76 -7.37
N LEU A 62 19.17 -9.77 -7.81
CA LEU A 62 19.07 -11.14 -7.29
C LEU A 62 20.02 -11.42 -6.11
N GLN A 63 20.55 -10.39 -5.47
CA GLN A 63 21.43 -10.55 -4.32
C GLN A 63 20.67 -11.05 -3.09
N VAL A 64 21.27 -12.01 -2.38
CA VAL A 64 20.76 -12.56 -1.14
C VAL A 64 21.86 -12.54 -0.09
N GLY A 65 21.60 -11.90 1.03
CA GLY A 65 22.45 -11.90 2.22
C GLY A 65 21.96 -12.92 3.25
N VAL A 66 22.90 -13.63 3.90
CA VAL A 66 22.59 -14.53 5.01
C VAL A 66 22.74 -13.76 6.32
N VAL A 67 21.63 -13.48 7.01
CA VAL A 67 21.65 -12.79 8.32
C VAL A 67 21.84 -13.80 9.44
N LYS A 68 21.16 -14.95 9.35
CA LYS A 68 21.33 -16.13 10.21
C LYS A 68 21.19 -17.40 9.36
N PRO A 69 21.61 -18.59 9.83
CA PRO A 69 21.45 -19.82 9.06
C PRO A 69 20.02 -20.13 8.59
N TRP A 70 19.01 -19.55 9.26
CA TRP A 70 17.58 -19.69 8.93
C TRP A 70 16.92 -18.35 8.56
N LEU A 71 17.69 -17.28 8.35
CA LEU A 71 17.17 -15.96 8.01
C LEU A 71 18.00 -15.35 6.88
N LEU A 72 17.35 -15.18 5.74
CA LEU A 72 17.90 -14.54 4.55
C LEU A 72 17.30 -13.14 4.39
N LEU A 73 18.07 -12.24 3.81
CA LEU A 73 17.65 -10.91 3.39
C LEU A 73 17.90 -10.79 1.88
N GLY A 74 16.89 -10.40 1.12
CA GLY A 74 17.00 -10.21 -0.32
C GLY A 74 15.90 -9.28 -0.82
N SER A 75 16.00 -8.89 -2.09
CA SER A 75 14.99 -8.07 -2.76
C SER A 75 13.71 -8.86 -3.05
N GLN A 76 12.68 -8.17 -3.55
CA GLN A 76 11.49 -8.81 -4.11
C GLN A 76 11.84 -9.66 -5.34
N ASP A 77 12.80 -9.23 -6.16
CA ASP A 77 13.21 -9.95 -7.37
C ASP A 77 13.85 -11.30 -7.01
N ALA A 78 14.71 -11.32 -5.98
CA ALA A 78 15.30 -12.54 -5.47
C ALA A 78 14.24 -13.53 -4.92
N ALA A 79 13.16 -13.00 -4.34
CA ALA A 79 12.04 -13.81 -3.86
C ALA A 79 11.13 -14.31 -5.00
N HIS A 80 11.03 -13.56 -6.09
CA HIS A 80 10.29 -13.96 -7.28
C HIS A 80 11.06 -15.01 -8.11
N ASP A 81 12.39 -14.96 -8.10
CA ASP A 81 13.23 -15.90 -8.82
C ASP A 81 13.34 -17.26 -8.11
N LEU A 82 12.61 -18.25 -8.64
CA LEU A 82 12.55 -19.59 -8.05
C LEU A 82 13.91 -20.30 -8.03
N GLU A 83 14.80 -20.01 -8.98
CA GLU A 83 16.15 -20.59 -9.00
C GLU A 83 16.98 -20.09 -7.81
N THR A 84 16.94 -18.78 -7.54
CA THR A 84 17.60 -18.14 -6.40
C THR A 84 17.06 -18.70 -5.08
N MET A 85 15.74 -18.88 -4.94
CA MET A 85 15.13 -19.46 -3.74
C MET A 85 15.54 -20.92 -3.52
N ARG A 86 15.60 -21.73 -4.58
CA ARG A 86 16.07 -23.12 -4.53
C ARG A 86 17.55 -23.20 -4.17
N ARG A 87 18.38 -22.32 -4.74
CA ARG A 87 19.83 -22.23 -4.45
C ARG A 87 20.07 -21.98 -2.96
N HIS A 88 19.25 -21.15 -2.33
CA HIS A 88 19.32 -20.85 -0.90
C HIS A 88 18.49 -21.79 -0.01
N LYS A 89 17.84 -22.81 -0.60
CA LYS A 89 17.04 -23.82 0.11
C LYS A 89 15.93 -23.22 0.97
N VAL A 90 15.27 -22.16 0.46
CA VAL A 90 14.06 -21.64 1.09
C VAL A 90 12.92 -22.64 0.87
N THR A 91 12.26 -23.04 1.94
CA THR A 91 11.20 -24.06 1.97
C THR A 91 9.84 -23.45 2.21
#